data_AF-A0A8T3MHU5-F1
#
_entry.id   AF-A0A8T3MHU5-F1
#
_cell.length_a   1.000
_cell.length_b   1.000
_cell.length_c   1.000
_cell.angle_alpha   90.00
_cell.angle_beta   90.00
_cell.angle_gamma   90.00
#
_symmetry.space_group_name_H-M   'P 1'
#
loop_
_entity.id
_entity.type
_entity.pdbx_description
1 polymer ?
#
loop_
_entity_poly.entity_id
_entity_poly.type
_entity_poly.pdbx_seq_one_letter_code
_entity_poly.pdbx_strand_id
1 'polypeptide(L)'
;MVRARLSSKGQLTIPIGIRRRYDLKTGDEVQFIAEEKGTYLVPLKRKRLMDLYGVIKADKPWPGIEKARQIAGKKRGEELLRKATRG
;
A
#
# COMPACT_ATOMS: atom_id res chain seq x y z
N MET A 1 22.77 8.64 -17.24
CA MET A 1 21.75 9.68 -16.97
C MET A 1 20.70 9.63 -18.07
N VAL A 2 19.41 9.57 -17.74
CA VAL A 2 18.32 9.49 -18.73
C VAL A 2 17.53 10.80 -18.70
N ARG A 3 17.21 11.36 -19.87
CA ARG A 3 16.45 12.61 -20.00
C ARG A 3 15.09 12.33 -20.63
N ALA A 4 14.06 13.05 -20.20
CA ALA A 4 12.73 13.05 -20.79
C ALA A 4 12.41 14.45 -21.30
N ARG A 5 11.67 14.55 -22.40
CA ARG A 5 11.21 15.82 -22.96
C ARG A 5 9.75 16.05 -22.57
N LEU A 6 9.43 17.27 -22.15
CA LEU A 6 8.07 17.72 -21.99
C LEU A 6 7.47 17.98 -23.38
N SER A 7 6.38 17.30 -23.70
CA SER A 7 5.64 17.54 -24.95
C SER A 7 4.91 18.88 -24.89
N SER A 8 4.47 19.39 -26.04
CA SER A 8 3.63 20.60 -26.14
C SER A 8 2.30 20.48 -25.38
N LYS A 9 1.83 19.25 -25.14
CA LYS A 9 0.62 18.95 -24.35
C LYS A 9 0.90 18.83 -22.85
N GLY A 10 2.11 19.15 -22.39
CA GLY A 10 2.48 19.06 -20.97
C GLY A 10 2.73 17.63 -20.47
N GLN A 11 2.86 16.64 -21.37
CA GLN A 11 3.13 15.25 -20.98
C GLN A 11 4.63 14.96 -20.90
N LEU A 12 5.06 14.26 -19.84
CA LEU A 12 6.41 13.71 -19.68
C LEU A 12 6.42 12.23 -20.07
N THR A 13 7.30 11.83 -20.99
CA THR A 13 7.44 10.41 -21.36
C THR A 13 8.43 9.69 -20.45
N ILE A 14 8.00 8.61 -19.79
CA ILE A 14 8.90 7.74 -19.01
C ILE A 14 9.75 6.90 -19.97
N PRO A 15 11.10 7.05 -19.97
CA PRO A 15 11.99 6.29 -20.85
C PRO A 15 11.96 4.78 -20.58
N ILE A 16 12.19 3.97 -21.61
CA ILE A 16 12.08 2.50 -21.53
C ILE A 16 12.95 1.87 -20.45
N GLY A 17 14.15 2.40 -20.19
CA GLY A 17 15.03 1.90 -19.12
C GLY A 17 14.45 2.06 -17.72
N ILE A 18 13.72 3.17 -17.48
CA ILE A 18 13.03 3.41 -16.22
C ILE A 18 11.77 2.53 -16.12
N ARG A 19 10.99 2.42 -17.21
CA ARG A 19 9.80 1.54 -17.25
C ARG A 19 10.15 0.10 -16.90
N ARG A 20 11.21 -0.45 -17.50
CA ARG A 20 11.66 -1.83 -17.24
C ARG A 20 12.19 -2.01 -15.82
N ARG A 21 12.98 -1.05 -15.32
CA ARG A 21 13.56 -1.11 -13.96
C ARG A 21 12.49 -1.19 -12.88
N TYR A 22 11.42 -0.43 -13.01
CA TYR A 22 10.35 -0.39 -12.03
C TYR A 22 9.13 -1.23 -12.42
N ASP A 23 9.17 -1.95 -13.55
CA ASP A 23 8.06 -2.72 -14.11
C ASP A 23 6.76 -1.88 -14.13
N LEU A 24 6.84 -0.74 -14.82
CA LEU A 24 5.72 0.20 -15.00
C LEU A 24 4.90 -0.18 -16.22
N LYS A 25 3.59 -0.23 -16.03
CA LYS A 25 2.59 -0.59 -17.04
C LYS A 25 1.65 0.58 -17.29
N THR A 26 0.92 0.50 -18.40
CA THR A 26 -0.15 1.46 -18.69
C THR A 26 -1.17 1.47 -17.56
N GLY A 27 -1.48 2.64 -17.02
CA GLY A 27 -2.40 2.81 -15.90
C GLY A 27 -1.74 2.84 -14.52
N ASP A 28 -0.43 2.58 -14.43
CA ASP A 28 0.32 2.85 -13.20
C ASP A 28 0.45 4.36 -12.97
N GLU A 29 0.35 4.75 -11.70
CA GLU A 29 0.46 6.14 -11.28
C GLU A 29 1.90 6.45 -10.84
N VAL A 30 2.25 7.73 -10.88
CA VAL A 30 3.52 8.24 -10.35
C VAL A 30 3.22 9.43 -9.46
N GLN A 31 3.84 9.46 -8.28
CA GLN A 31 3.77 10.58 -7.38
C GLN A 31 4.91 11.56 -7.67
N PHE A 32 4.59 12.85 -7.73
CA PHE A 32 5.58 13.92 -7.77
C PHE A 32 5.83 14.41 -6.36
N ILE A 33 7.08 14.37 -5.91
CA ILE A 33 7.50 14.89 -4.61
C ILE A 33 8.47 16.04 -4.88
N ALA A 34 8.05 17.25 -4.56
CA ALA A 34 8.86 18.45 -4.72
C ALA A 34 9.69 18.69 -3.46
N GLU A 35 10.99 18.88 -3.65
CA GLU A 35 11.99 19.18 -2.62
C GLU A 35 12.79 20.41 -3.06
N GLU A 36 13.55 21.03 -2.16
CA GLU A 36 14.33 22.25 -2.46
C GLU A 36 15.28 22.09 -3.66
N LYS A 37 15.83 20.89 -3.86
CA LYS A 37 16.82 20.60 -4.90
C LYS A 37 16.22 19.98 -6.17
N GLY A 38 14.90 19.84 -6.25
CA GLY A 38 14.22 19.31 -7.42
C GLY A 38 13.03 18.42 -7.10
N THR A 39 12.53 17.72 -8.11
CA THR A 39 11.35 16.87 -7.98
C THR A 39 11.69 15.41 -8.22
N TYR A 40 11.20 14.55 -7.33
CA TYR A 40 11.28 13.09 -7.48
C TYR A 40 9.98 12.56 -8.08
N LEU A 41 10.12 11.60 -8.99
CA LEU A 41 9.01 10.78 -9.48
C LEU A 41 9.08 9.42 -8.79
N VAL A 42 8.07 9.10 -7.99
CA VAL A 42 7.98 7.83 -7.26
C VAL A 42 6.86 7.00 -7.88
N PRO A 43 7.15 5.83 -8.47
CA PRO A 43 6.11 4.97 -8.97
C PRO A 43 5.18 4.45 -7.89
N LEU A 44 3.88 4.62 -8.09
CA LEU A 44 2.83 4.05 -7.27
C LEU A 44 2.31 2.79 -7.95
N LYS A 45 2.87 1.63 -7.59
CA LYS A 45 2.28 0.37 -8.02
C LYS A 45 0.94 0.21 -7.32
N ARG A 46 -0.15 0.20 -8.10
CA ARG A 46 -1.46 -0.22 -7.60
C ARG A 46 -1.38 -1.69 -7.19
N LYS A 47 -1.12 -1.95 -5.91
CA LYS A 47 -1.38 -3.26 -5.32
C LYS A 47 -2.87 -3.35 -5.06
N ARG A 48 -3.53 -4.30 -5.71
CA ARG A 48 -4.93 -4.59 -5.42
C ARG A 48 -4.98 -5.24 -4.04
N LEU A 49 -6.04 -4.98 -3.28
CA LEU A 49 -6.22 -5.65 -1.98
C LEU A 49 -6.22 -7.18 -2.13
N MET A 50 -6.72 -7.68 -3.27
CA MET A 50 -6.67 -9.10 -3.62
C MET A 50 -5.26 -9.65 -3.82
N ASP A 51 -4.27 -8.81 -4.18
CA ASP A 51 -2.87 -9.26 -4.28
C ASP A 51 -2.28 -9.58 -2.89
N LEU A 52 -2.96 -9.18 -1.80
CA LEU A 52 -2.61 -9.52 -0.42
C LEU A 52 -3.34 -10.76 0.09
N TYR A 53 -4.30 -11.30 -0.67
CA TYR A 53 -5.07 -12.46 -0.26
C TYR A 53 -4.15 -13.67 -0.08
N GLY A 54 -4.15 -14.27 1.11
CA GLY A 54 -3.33 -15.45 1.43
C GLY A 54 -1.85 -15.17 1.70
N VAL A 55 -1.40 -13.91 1.73
CA VAL A 55 0.01 -13.56 2.01
C VAL A 55 0.39 -13.86 3.47
N ILE A 56 -0.56 -13.71 4.39
CA ILE A 56 -0.35 -14.02 5.81
C ILE A 56 -0.76 -15.47 6.06
N LYS A 57 0.21 -16.31 6.47
CA LYS A 57 -0.08 -17.68 6.91
C LYS A 57 -0.85 -17.65 8.22
N ALA A 58 -1.92 -18.43 8.30
CA ALA A 58 -2.67 -18.60 9.54
C ALA A 58 -2.03 -19.72 10.36
N ASP A 59 -1.61 -19.40 11.59
CA ASP A 59 -1.10 -20.41 12.55
C ASP A 59 -2.22 -21.27 13.15
N LYS A 60 -3.47 -20.85 12.99
CA LYS A 60 -4.65 -21.50 13.56
C LYS A 60 -5.75 -21.62 12.50
N PRO A 61 -6.57 -22.69 12.54
CA PRO A 61 -7.72 -22.83 11.67
C PRO A 61 -8.70 -21.66 11.81
N TRP A 62 -9.34 -21.26 10.71
CA TRP A 62 -10.38 -20.22 10.73
C TRP A 62 -11.61 -20.74 11.49
N PRO A 63 -12.01 -20.11 12.61
CA PRO A 63 -13.08 -20.63 13.48
C PRO A 63 -14.49 -20.30 12.97
N GLY A 64 -14.64 -19.65 11.83
CA GLY A 64 -15.91 -19.08 11.36
C GLY A 64 -16.18 -17.69 11.92
N ILE A 65 -17.01 -16.91 11.21
CA ILE A 65 -17.18 -15.48 11.49
C ILE A 65 -17.86 -15.21 12.84
N GLU A 66 -18.82 -16.05 13.23
CA GLU A 66 -19.56 -15.89 14.49
C GLU A 66 -18.65 -16.09 15.70
N LYS A 67 -17.92 -17.20 15.72
CA LYS A 67 -16.96 -17.50 16.79
C LYS A 67 -15.80 -16.50 16.82
N ALA A 68 -15.31 -16.05 15.67
CA ALA A 68 -14.30 -14.99 15.59
C ALA A 68 -14.77 -13.68 16.23
N ARG A 69 -16.02 -13.26 15.98
CA ARG A 69 -16.63 -12.07 16.59
C ARG A 69 -16.75 -12.19 18.10
N GLN A 70 -17.20 -13.33 18.61
CA GLN A 70 -17.30 -13.58 20.05
C GLN A 70 -15.94 -13.52 20.75
N ILE A 71 -14.91 -14.15 20.17
CA ILE A 71 -13.53 -14.13 20.69
C ILE A 71 -13.00 -12.69 20.73
N ALA A 72 -13.16 -11.94 19.63
CA ALA A 72 -12.69 -10.56 19.55
C ALA A 72 -13.43 -9.64 20.55
N GLY A 73 -14.75 -9.79 20.67
CA GLY A 73 -15.57 -9.02 21.61
C GLY A 73 -15.17 -9.27 23.06
N LYS A 74 -15.01 -10.54 23.47
CA LYS A 74 -14.59 -10.90 24.83
C LYS A 74 -13.23 -10.29 25.18
N LYS A 75 -12.23 -10.46 24.29
CA LYS A 75 -10.88 -9.93 24.49
C LYS A 75 -10.88 -8.39 24.61
N ARG A 76 -11.69 -7.71 23.81
CA ARG A 76 -11.81 -6.24 23.87
C ARG A 76 -12.48 -5.76 25.14
N GLY A 77 -13.49 -6.48 25.64
CA GLY A 77 -14.10 -6.21 26.94
C GLY A 77 -13.09 -6.32 28.09
N GLU A 78 -12.29 -7.39 28.12
CA GLU A 78 -11.24 -7.59 29.11
C GLU A 78 -10.18 -6.48 29.07
N GLU A 79 -9.75 -6.05 27.88
CA GLU A 79 -8.81 -4.92 27.73
C GLU A 79 -9.38 -3.59 28.24
N LEU A 80 -10.67 -3.32 27.97
CA LEU A 80 -11.33 -2.10 28.43
C LEU A 80 -11.46 -2.08 29.96
N LEU A 81 -11.85 -3.20 30.57
CA LEU A 81 -11.91 -3.33 32.02
C LEU A 81 -10.53 -3.15 32.65
N ARG A 82 -9.48 -3.78 32.10
CA ARG A 82 -8.11 -3.63 32.59
C ARG A 82 -7.58 -2.20 32.52
N LYS A 83 -8.00 -1.43 31.51
CA LYS A 83 -7.67 0.00 31.41
C LYS A 83 -8.44 0.83 32.44
N ALA A 84 -9.71 0.50 32.68
CA ALA A 84 -10.54 1.18 33.67
C ALA A 84 -10.06 0.93 35.13
N THR A 85 -9.46 -0.22 35.44
CA THR A 85 -8.92 -0.51 36.78
C THR A 85 -7.52 0.06 37.03
N ARG A 86 -6.86 0.62 36.00
CA ARG A 86 -5.49 1.16 36.07
C ARG A 86 -5.42 2.69 36.05
N GLY A 87 -6.56 3.38 35.91
CA GLY A 87 -6.71 4.82 36.08
C GLY A 87 -7.39 5.11 37.40
#